data_AF-A0A0K2REZ4-F1
#
_entry.id   AF-A0A0K2REZ4-F1
#
_cell.length_a   1.000
_cell.length_b   1.000
_cell.length_c   1.000
_cell.angle_alpha   90.00
_cell.angle_beta   90.00
_cell.angle_gamma   90.00
#
_symmetry.space_group_name_H-M   'P 1'
#
loop_
_entity.id
_entity.type
_entity.pdbx_description
1 polymer ?
#
loop_
_entity_poly.entity_id
_entity_poly.type
_entity_poly.pdbx_seq_one_letter_code
_entity_poly.pdbx_strand_id
1 'polypeptide(L)' 'MKAWFKSTAPTQFELYYRVGNGYWKYWTASPLVLAAANWTQITRTTPPLPAGASGISWGLNIQANGTITTDDYEMYDVGP' A
#
# COMPACT_ATOMS: atom_id res chain seq x y z
N MET A 1 3.01 -1.41 -7.73
CA MET A 1 3.17 -2.26 -6.53
C MET A 1 2.03 -3.26 -6.46
N LYS A 2 2.28 -4.44 -5.92
CA LYS A 2 1.27 -5.49 -5.72
C LYS A 2 1.62 -6.33 -4.49
N ALA A 3 0.61 -6.96 -3.91
CA ALA A 3 0.74 -7.88 -2.79
C ALA A 3 -0.43 -8.87 -2.78
N TRP A 4 -0.23 -10.02 -2.16
CA TRP A 4 -1.28 -10.98 -1.89
C TRP A 4 -1.82 -10.80 -0.47
N PHE A 5 -3.12 -11.00 -0.28
CA PHE A 5 -3.74 -10.89 1.04
C PHE A 5 -4.90 -11.88 1.27
N LYS A 6 -5.14 -12.16 2.55
CA LYS A 6 -6.40 -12.66 3.12
C LYS A 6 -6.79 -11.73 4.25
N SER A 7 -8.06 -11.36 4.34
CA SER A 7 -8.53 -10.41 5.37
C SER A 7 -9.93 -10.72 5.84
N THR A 8 -10.20 -10.48 7.13
CA THR A 8 -11.54 -10.56 7.72
C THR A 8 -12.30 -9.23 7.69
N ALA A 9 -11.66 -8.13 7.27
CA ALA A 9 -12.31 -6.83 7.09
C ALA A 9 -11.75 -6.08 5.85
N PRO A 10 -12.37 -4.97 5.41
CA PRO A 10 -11.88 -4.21 4.28
C PRO A 10 -10.44 -3.74 4.46
N THR A 11 -9.68 -3.74 3.37
CA THR A 11 -8.26 -3.39 3.33
C THR A 11 -7.96 -2.42 2.19
N GLN A 12 -6.87 -1.67 2.31
CA GLN A 12 -6.32 -0.85 1.24
C GLN A 12 -4.81 -0.75 1.38
N PHE A 13 -4.15 -0.39 0.28
CA PHE A 13 -2.78 0.10 0.39
C PHE A 13 -2.79 1.49 1.01
N GLU A 14 -1.94 1.70 2.00
CA GLU A 14 -1.64 3.02 2.54
C GLU A 14 -0.17 3.36 2.32
N LEU A 15 0.09 4.59 1.89
CA LEU A 15 1.41 5.01 1.45
C LEU A 15 1.83 6.31 2.14
N TYR A 16 3.11 6.32 2.51
CA TYR A 16 3.81 7.45 3.08
C TYR A 16 5.06 7.74 2.25
N TYR A 17 5.42 9.01 2.12
CA TYR A 17 6.68 9.40 1.51
C TYR A 17 7.57 10.08 2.55
N ARG A 18 8.88 9.90 2.39
CA ARG A 18 9.88 10.58 3.20
C ARG A 18 10.23 11.90 2.55
N VAL A 19 10.07 13.00 3.27
CA VAL A 19 10.58 14.32 2.88
C VAL A 19 12.10 14.33 3.08
N GLY A 20 12.85 15.04 2.23
CA GLY A 20 14.33 15.10 2.27
C GLY A 20 14.97 15.21 3.66
N ASN A 21 14.36 15.94 4.59
CA ASN A 21 14.82 16.18 5.96
C ASN A 21 14.63 14.97 6.90
N GLY A 22 13.99 13.90 6.42
CA GLY A 22 13.88 12.62 7.11
C GLY A 22 12.50 12.26 7.64
N TYR A 23 11.53 13.18 7.64
CA TYR A 23 10.17 12.96 8.16
C TYR A 23 9.28 12.21 7.17
N TRP A 24 8.40 11.36 7.69
CA TRP A 24 7.38 10.66 6.91
C TRP A 24 6.08 11.46 6.89
N LYS A 25 5.48 11.58 5.70
CA LYS A 25 4.18 12.22 5.50
C LYS A 25 3.25 11.24 4.80
N TYR A 26 1.99 11.24 5.23
CA TYR A 26 0.94 10.56 4.48
C TYR A 26 0.93 11.07 3.03
N TRP A 27 0.86 10.15 2.08
CA TRP A 27 0.83 10.46 0.66
C TRP A 27 -0.55 10.25 0.07
N THR A 28 -0.99 9.00 0.05
CA THR A 28 -2.21 8.55 -0.62
C THR A 28 -2.55 7.13 -0.16
N ALA A 29 -3.74 6.68 -0.53
CA ALA A 29 -4.20 5.31 -0.33
C ALA A 29 -4.83 4.78 -1.63
N SER A 30 -4.86 3.46 -1.78
CA SER A 30 -5.73 2.86 -2.80
C SER A 30 -7.20 2.99 -2.38
N PRO A 31 -8.16 2.78 -3.30
CA PRO A 31 -9.52 2.47 -2.91
C PRO A 31 -9.57 1.27 -1.96
N LEU A 32 -10.62 1.20 -1.16
CA LEU A 32 -10.90 0.05 -0.31
C LEU A 32 -11.25 -1.17 -1.15
N VAL A 33 -10.76 -2.30 -0.70
CA VAL A 33 -11.11 -3.63 -1.20
C VAL A 33 -11.79 -4.38 -0.06
N LEU A 34 -12.82 -5.15 -0.40
CA LEU A 34 -13.57 -5.93 0.58
C LEU A 34 -12.70 -7.02 1.21
N ALA A 35 -13.17 -7.56 2.34
CA ALA A 35 -12.59 -8.73 2.98
C ALA A 35 -12.52 -9.91 1.99
N ALA A 36 -11.48 -10.72 2.11
CA ALA A 36 -11.24 -11.88 1.24
C ALA A 36 -10.75 -13.06 2.08
N ALA A 37 -11.53 -14.14 2.11
CA ALA A 37 -11.17 -15.36 2.83
C ALA A 37 -10.09 -16.18 2.10
N ASN A 38 -10.08 -16.10 0.76
CA ASN A 38 -9.08 -16.71 -0.09
C ASN A 38 -8.01 -15.70 -0.48
N TRP A 39 -6.80 -16.19 -0.77
CA TRP A 39 -5.71 -15.37 -1.26
C TRP A 39 -6.14 -14.58 -2.50
N THR A 40 -6.08 -13.26 -2.40
CA THR A 40 -6.44 -12.33 -3.46
C THR A 40 -5.26 -11.39 -3.69
N GLN A 41 -4.96 -11.09 -4.95
CA GLN A 41 -3.93 -10.11 -5.29
C GLN A 41 -4.56 -8.73 -5.44
N ILE A 42 -3.89 -7.72 -4.87
CA ILE A 42 -4.19 -6.31 -5.09
C ILE A 42 -3.00 -5.65 -5.76
N THR A 43 -3.28 -4.88 -6.82
CA THR A 43 -2.27 -4.16 -7.60
C THR A 43 -2.62 -2.69 -7.66
N ARG A 44 -1.61 -1.83 -7.46
CA ARG A 44 -1.76 -0.38 -7.53
C ARG A 44 -0.56 0.27 -8.21
N THR A 45 -0.84 1.17 -9.14
CA THR A 45 0.13 2.15 -9.65
C THR A 45 -0.12 3.47 -8.95
N THR A 46 0.94 4.07 -8.43
CA THR A 46 0.90 5.38 -7.78
C THR A 46 1.12 6.48 -8.83
N PRO A 47 0.68 7.72 -8.56
CA PRO A 47 1.23 8.88 -9.27
C PRO A 47 2.75 9.01 -8.99
N PRO A 48 3.46 9.87 -9.73
CA PRO A 48 4.86 10.20 -9.40
C PRO A 48 5.00 10.75 -7.98
N LEU A 49 6.11 10.43 -7.32
CA LEU A 49 6.43 10.96 -5.99
C LEU A 49 6.51 12.50 -6.03
N PRO A 50 6.11 13.19 -4.94
CA PRO A 50 6.35 14.63 -4.82
C PRO A 50 7.83 14.98 -4.96
N ALA A 51 8.12 16.16 -5.53
CA ALA A 51 9.48 16.65 -5.66
C ALA A 51 10.20 16.71 -4.29
N GLY A 52 11.44 16.24 -4.25
CA GLY A 52 12.25 16.19 -3.02
C GLY A 52 11.91 15.03 -2.07
N ALA A 53 11.05 14.09 -2.49
CA ALA A 53 10.89 12.82 -1.77
C ALA A 53 12.19 12.00 -1.83
N SER A 54 12.59 11.46 -0.68
CA SER A 54 13.81 10.65 -0.53
C SER A 54 13.54 9.17 -0.23
N GLY A 55 12.26 8.78 -0.14
CA GLY A 55 11.87 7.40 0.13
C GLY A 55 10.37 7.22 0.15
N ILE A 56 9.94 5.96 0.12
CA ILE A 56 8.55 5.53 0.12
C ILE A 56 8.35 4.38 1.12
N SER A 57 7.25 4.40 1.84
CA SER A 57 6.78 3.34 2.72
C SER A 57 5.33 3.04 2.35
N TRP A 58 4.98 1.76 2.24
CA TRP A 58 3.65 1.33 1.86
C TRP A 58 3.35 -0.03 2.46
N GLY A 59 2.07 -0.33 2.62
CA GLY A 59 1.61 -1.63 3.10
C GLY A 59 0.09 -1.73 3.07
N LEU A 60 -0.43 -2.92 3.31
CA LEU A 60 -1.87 -3.12 3.48
C LEU A 60 -2.26 -2.86 4.94
N ASN A 61 -3.31 -2.05 5.14
CA ASN A 61 -3.93 -1.86 6.44
C ASN A 61 -5.37 -2.40 6.47
N ILE A 62 -5.88 -2.67 7.67
CA ILE A 62 -7.26 -3.08 7.91
C ILE A 62 -8.05 -1.91 8.50
N GLN A 63 -9.27 -1.69 8.02
CA GLN A 63 -10.08 -0.51 8.39
C GLN A 63 -11.03 -0.73 9.59
N ALA A 64 -11.09 -1.95 10.09
CA ALA A 64 -11.93 -2.33 11.23
C ALA A 64 -11.26 -3.45 12.02
N ASN A 65 -11.79 -3.76 13.20
CA ASN A 65 -11.28 -4.86 14.01
C ASN A 65 -11.34 -6.18 13.23
N GLY A 66 -10.22 -6.91 13.21
CA GLY A 66 -10.07 -8.11 12.40
C GLY A 66 -8.60 -8.48 12.20
N THR A 67 -8.35 -9.38 11.27
CA THR A 67 -7.00 -9.81 10.91
C THR A 67 -6.78 -9.72 9.41
N ILE A 68 -5.52 -9.44 9.05
CA ILE A 68 -5.04 -9.50 7.68
C ILE A 68 -3.76 -10.34 7.68
N THR A 69 -3.64 -11.24 6.71
CA THR A 69 -2.42 -11.96 6.39
C THR A 69 -2.00 -11.56 5.00
N THR A 70 -0.72 -11.21 4.83
CA THR A 70 -0.20 -10.66 3.57
C THR A 70 1.04 -11.43 3.15
N ASP A 71 1.26 -11.53 1.85
CA ASP A 71 2.43 -12.23 1.29
C ASP A 71 2.86 -11.60 -0.04
N ASP A 72 4.04 -11.99 -0.52
CA ASP A 72 4.53 -11.70 -1.89
C ASP A 72 4.43 -10.21 -2.28
N TYR A 73 5.03 -9.33 -1.47
CA TYR A 73 5.11 -7.90 -1.77
C TYR A 73 6.10 -7.63 -2.90
N GLU A 74 5.61 -6.96 -3.94
CA GLU A 74 6.43 -6.57 -5.08
C GLU A 74 6.27 -5.07 -5.39
N MET A 75 7.40 -4.39 -5.57
CA MET A 75 7.48 -3.02 -6.06
C MET A 75 8.39 -2.95 -7.27
N TYR A 76 7.90 -2.31 -8.32
CA TYR A 76 8.63 -2.10 -9.56
C TYR A 76 8.29 -0.71 -10.08
N ASP A 77 9.25 -0.10 -10.77
CA ASP A 77 9.03 1.13 -11.52
C ASP A 77 8.27 0.80 -12.81
N VAL A 78 7.31 1.66 -13.16
CA VAL A 78 6.52 1.58 -14.40
C VAL A 78 6.79 2.77 -15.32
N GLY A 79 7.74 3.63 -14.95
CA GLY A 79 8.24 4.72 -15.80
C GLY A 79 9.05 4.21 -17.00
N PRO A 80 9.29 5.10 -17.99
CA PRO A 80 10.11 4.82 -19.15
C PRO A 80 11.60 4.65 -18.82
#